data_AF-A0A699X2N1-F1
#
_entry.id   AF-A0A699X2N1-F1
#
_cell.length_a   1.000
_cell.length_b   1.000
_cell.length_c   1.000
_cell.angle_alpha   90.00
_cell.angle_beta   90.00
_cell.angle_gamma   90.00
#
_symmetry.space_group_name_H-M   'P 1'
#
loop_
_entity.id
_entity.type
_entity.pdbx_description
1 polymer ?
#
loop_
_entity_poly.entity_id
_entity_poly.type
_entity_poly.pdbx_seq_one_letter_code
_entity_poly.pdbx_strand_id
1 'polypeptide(L)' 'MTRPAAESGNGPRSHISARTRKGIELIPLDHVIYFIADHKYVTLRHEDGEVLLDEPLKALEDEFGDRFVRIHRNALVAR' A
#
# COMPACT_ATOMS: atom_id res chain seq x y z
N MET A 1 -20.25 -2.07 -16.64
CA MET A 1 -18.95 -2.72 -16.90
C MET A 1 -17.86 -1.98 -16.14
N THR A 2 -17.54 -2.37 -14.90
CA THR A 2 -16.20 -2.22 -14.28
C THR A 2 -16.10 -3.32 -13.24
N ARG A 3 -15.22 -4.30 -13.46
CA ARG A 3 -15.03 -5.47 -12.58
C ARG A 3 -14.39 -5.02 -11.25
N PRO A 4 -14.84 -5.52 -10.09
CA PRO A 4 -14.15 -5.33 -8.83
C PRO A 4 -12.91 -6.23 -8.82
N ALA A 5 -11.72 -5.67 -9.00
CA ALA A 5 -10.46 -6.41 -8.87
C ALA A 5 -10.05 -6.46 -7.39
N ALA A 6 -10.66 -7.35 -6.64
CA ALA A 6 -10.13 -7.83 -5.36
C ALA A 6 -10.29 -9.35 -5.32
N GLU A 7 -9.65 -10.03 -6.27
CA GLU A 7 -9.42 -11.47 -6.17
C GLU A 7 -8.32 -11.68 -5.14
N SER A 8 -8.70 -11.81 -3.87
CA SER A 8 -7.80 -12.32 -2.84
C SER A 8 -7.66 -13.83 -3.04
N GLY A 9 -6.75 -14.19 -3.94
CA GLY A 9 -6.12 -15.49 -3.93
C GLY A 9 -5.37 -15.68 -2.60
N ASN A 10 -5.45 -16.90 -2.07
CA ASN A 10 -5.00 -17.37 -0.77
C ASN A 10 -3.46 -17.36 -0.59
N GLY A 11 -2.80 -16.22 -0.79
CA GLY A 11 -1.36 -16.05 -0.59
C GLY A 11 -1.01 -14.59 -0.29
N PRO A 12 0.09 -14.33 0.45
CA PRO A 12 0.49 -12.98 0.82
C PRO A 12 0.70 -12.13 -0.43
N ARG A 13 -0.05 -11.03 -0.55
CA ARG A 13 0.07 -10.12 -1.69
C ARG A 13 1.50 -9.58 -1.75
N SER A 14 2.20 -9.80 -2.86
CA SER A 14 3.58 -9.29 -3.04
C SER A 14 3.64 -7.91 -3.70
N HIS A 15 2.48 -7.38 -4.12
CA HIS A 15 2.33 -6.11 -4.81
C HIS A 15 1.19 -5.31 -4.19
N ILE A 16 1.31 -3.99 -4.20
CA ILE A 16 0.27 -3.04 -3.79
C ILE A 16 -0.26 -2.34 -5.03
N SER A 17 -1.59 -2.36 -5.18
CA SER A 17 -2.28 -1.57 -6.19
C SER A 17 -2.48 -0.15 -5.68
N ALA A 18 -1.77 0.82 -6.25
CA ALA A 18 -2.00 2.23 -5.92
C ALA A 18 -2.61 2.99 -7.11
N ARG A 19 -3.34 4.06 -6.79
CA ARG A 19 -3.95 4.92 -7.80
C ARG A 19 -3.04 6.11 -8.05
N THR A 20 -2.57 6.22 -9.29
CA THR A 20 -1.72 7.32 -9.78
C THR A 20 -2.51 8.18 -10.77
N ARG A 21 -1.92 9.32 -11.19
CA ARG A 21 -2.54 10.18 -12.21
C ARG A 21 -2.71 9.48 -13.57
N LYS A 22 -1.94 8.42 -13.83
CA LYS A 22 -1.95 7.64 -15.07
C LYS A 22 -2.90 6.45 -15.03
N GLY A 23 -3.33 6.00 -13.85
CA GLY A 23 -4.19 4.83 -13.70
C GLY A 23 -3.96 4.09 -12.38
N ILE A 24 -4.17 2.77 -12.39
CA ILE A 24 -3.81 1.89 -11.28
C ILE A 24 -2.46 1.28 -11.62
N GLU A 25 -1.50 1.42 -10.72
CA GLU A 25 -0.17 0.82 -10.83
C GLU A 25 0.02 -0.22 -9.73
N LEU A 26 0.77 -1.27 -10.05
CA LEU A 26 1.12 -2.35 -9.12
C LEU A 26 2.57 -2.12 -8.68
N ILE A 27 2.74 -1.71 -7.43
CA ILE A 27 4.04 -1.42 -6.84
C ILE A 27 4.49 -2.66 -6.06
N PRO A 28 5.64 -3.27 -6.39
CA PRO A 28 6.19 -4.36 -5.58
C PRO A 28 6.54 -3.86 -4.18
N LEU A 29 6.20 -4.65 -3.16
CA LEU A 29 6.45 -4.28 -1.75
C LEU A 29 7.93 -4.02 -1.43
N ASP A 30 8.84 -4.59 -2.21
CA ASP A 30 10.30 -4.41 -2.07
C ASP A 30 10.76 -2.99 -2.38
N HIS A 31 10.04 -2.31 -3.29
CA HIS A 31 10.35 -0.94 -3.71
C HIS A 31 9.67 0.10 -2.79
N VAL A 32 8.87 -0.34 -1.82
CA VAL A 32 8.15 0.54 -0.92
C VAL A 32 9.07 0.98 0.22
N ILE A 33 9.16 2.29 0.42
CA ILE A 33 10.00 2.89 1.46
C ILE A 33 9.18 3.08 2.74
N TYR A 34 8.01 3.73 2.62
CA TYR A 34 7.13 3.99 3.75
C TYR A 34 5.69 4.27 3.32
N PHE A 35 4.77 4.16 4.27
CA PHE A 35 3.38 4.54 4.16
C PHE A 35 3.06 5.63 5.19
N ILE A 36 2.26 6.61 4.80
CA ILE A 36 1.76 7.66 5.67
C ILE A 36 0.26 7.81 5.47
N ALA A 37 -0.54 7.61 6.51
CA ALA A 37 -1.97 7.88 6.49
C ALA A 37 -2.25 9.37 6.70
N ASP A 38 -2.81 10.01 5.68
CA ASP A 38 -3.31 11.38 5.73
C ASP A 38 -4.83 11.40 5.49
N HIS A 39 -5.57 11.68 6.56
CA HIS A 39 -7.03 11.72 6.57
C HIS A 39 -7.69 10.45 6.00
N LYS A 40 -8.21 10.51 4.76
CA LYS A 40 -8.95 9.42 4.11
C LYS A 40 -8.06 8.51 3.28
N TYR A 41 -6.81 8.91 3.03
CA TYR A 41 -5.92 8.24 2.10
C TYR A 41 -4.61 7.84 2.78
N VAL A 42 -3.99 6.79 2.25
CA VAL A 42 -2.64 6.40 2.62
C VAL A 42 -1.71 6.75 1.47
N THR A 43 -0.67 7.52 1.76
CA THR A 43 0.39 7.83 0.81
C THR A 43 1.46 6.75 0.93
N LEU A 44 1.72 6.03 -0.15
CA LEU A 44 2.86 5.11 -0.27
C LEU A 44 3.96 5.85 -1.00
N ARG A 45 5.16 5.85 -0.41
CA ARG A 45 6.39 6.30 -1.06
C ARG A 45 7.17 5.11 -1.55
N HIS A 46 7.51 5.11 -2.83
CA HIS A 46 8.39 4.16 -3.48
C HIS A 46 9.54 4.90 -4.17
N GLU A 47 10.49 4.16 -4.71
CA GLU A 47 11.66 4.72 -5.40
C GLU A 47 11.32 5.54 -6.66
N ASP A 48 10.25 5.19 -7.39
CA ASP A 48 9.80 5.93 -8.57
C ASP A 48 8.90 7.14 -8.23
N GLY A 49 8.39 7.23 -6.99
CA GLY A 49 7.59 8.39 -6.57
C GLY A 49 6.70 8.15 -5.35
N GLU A 50 5.57 8.86 -5.33
CA GLU A 50 4.54 8.68 -4.31
C GLU A 50 3.17 8.48 -4.96
N VAL A 51 2.36 7.65 -4.31
CA VAL A 51 1.06 7.23 -4.81
C VAL A 51 0.06 7.17 -3.67
N LEU A 52 -1.21 7.35 -4.02
CA LEU A 52 -2.30 7.35 -3.05
C LEU A 52 -3.03 6.01 -3.07
N LEU A 53 -3.26 5.50 -1.88
CA LEU A 53 -4.02 4.31 -1.56
C LEU A 53 -5.32 4.73 -0.86
N ASP A 54 -6.41 4.05 -1.20
CA ASP A 54 -7.70 4.20 -0.50
C ASP A 54 -7.83 3.17 0.64
N GLU A 55 -6.85 2.27 0.78
CA GLU A 55 -6.82 1.26 1.84
C GLU A 55 -6.26 1.85 3.14
N PRO A 56 -6.86 1.53 4.31
CA PRO A 56 -6.40 2.05 5.59
C PRO A 56 -5.07 1.41 6.01
N LEU A 57 -4.24 2.20 6.71
CA LEU A 57 -2.93 1.77 7.24
C LEU A 57 -3.03 0.49 8.10
N LYS A 58 -4.15 0.32 8.80
CA LYS A 58 -4.42 -0.85 9.63
C LYS A 58 -4.60 -2.13 8.81
N ALA A 59 -5.18 -2.06 7.61
CA ALA A 59 -5.29 -3.23 6.73
C ALA A 59 -3.91 -3.62 6.18
N LEU A 60 -3.10 -2.62 5.82
CA LEU A 60 -1.72 -2.84 5.37
C LEU A 60 -0.84 -3.44 6.49
N GLU A 61 -1.01 -2.96 7.74
CA GLU A 61 -0.33 -3.53 8.90
C GLU A 61 -0.75 -4.98 9.16
N ASP A 62 -2.03 -5.30 9.01
CA ASP A 62 -2.56 -6.66 9.22
C ASP A 62 -2.05 -7.64 8.15
N GLU A 63 -2.08 -7.23 6.87
CA GLU A 63 -1.63 -8.05 5.75
C GLU A 63 -0.11 -8.17 5.64
N PHE A 64 0.62 -7.10 6.00
CA PHE A 64 2.05 -6.97 5.72
C PHE A 64 2.90 -6.66 6.95
N GLY A 65 2.39 -6.88 8.16
CA GLY A 65 3.08 -6.57 9.42
C GLY A 65 4.42 -7.29 9.61
N ASP A 66 4.68 -8.35 8.85
CA ASP A 66 5.99 -9.02 8.83
C ASP A 66 7.07 -8.20 8.07
N ARG A 67 6.65 -7.44 7.05
CA ARG A 67 7.52 -6.65 6.16
C ARG A 67 7.55 -5.16 6.52
N PHE A 68 6.47 -4.63 7.09
CA PHE A 68 6.39 -3.23 7.50
C PHE A 68 6.27 -3.08 9.01
N VAL A 69 7.07 -2.19 9.56
CA VAL A 69 7.06 -1.84 10.98
C VAL A 69 6.33 -0.52 11.19
N ARG A 70 5.47 -0.47 12.20
CA ARG A 70 4.80 0.77 12.60
C ARG A 70 5.70 1.63 13.46
N ILE A 71 6.12 2.77 12.92
CA ILE A 71 6.89 3.78 13.65
C ILE A 71 6.01 4.90 14.20
N HIS A 72 4.81 5.08 13.66
CA HIS A 72 3.87 6.12 14.07
C HIS A 72 2.44 5.62 13.92
N ARG A 73 1.49 6.20 14.67
CA ARG A 73 0.07 5.82 14.54
C ARG A 73 -0.48 5.95 13.12
N ASN A 74 0.13 6.81 12.32
CA ASN A 74 -0.23 7.06 10.92
C ASN A 74 0.94 6.74 9.97
N ALA A 75 1.98 6.02 10.38
CA ALA A 75 3.07 5.67 9.47
C ALA A 75 3.62 4.26 9.68
N LEU A 76 3.80 3.55 8.58
CA LEU A 76 4.50 2.27 8.48
C LEU A 76 5.76 2.48 7.63
N VAL A 77 6.83 1.78 7.96
CA VAL A 77 8.10 1.84 7.22
C VAL A 77 8.51 0.43 6.84
N ALA A 78 9.10 0.27 5.65
CA ALA A 78 9.67 -1.02 5.27
C ALA A 78 10.84 -1.37 6.19
N ARG A 79 10.89 -2.62 6.63
CA ARG A 79 12.02 -3.12 7.43
C ARG A 79 13.30 -3.19 6.61
#